data_AF-A0A917M9W4-F1
#
_entry.id   AF-A0A917M9W4-F1
#
_cell.length_a   1.000
_cell.length_b   1.000
_cell.length_c   1.000
_cell.angle_alpha   90.00
_cell.angle_beta   90.00
_cell.angle_gamma   90.00
#
_symmetry.space_group_name_H-M   'P 1'
#
loop_
_entity.id
_entity.type
_entity.pdbx_description
1 polymer ?
#
loop_
_entity_poly.entity_id
_entity_poly.type
_entity_poly.pdbx_seq_one_letter_code
_entity_poly.pdbx_strand_id
1 'polypeptide(L)'
;MPNVLLLGVVHEFQRQDPRFLFIPKEKSEIYLAQVRLYSQWVRTQIDGFEAELIFDEMNLPEWEHFNRLEDFLVVPWMYMDIPENVRKRFKLTAVRQPGQEIIPEIDEPRERHWLKMIESVCAECKLEKVAVLCGAAHLPTFSQKLIEAGCDVKSIDVREMEWYNTGYANTSS
;
A
#
# COMPACT_ATOMS: atom_id res chain seq x y z
N MET A 1 -3.33 17.37 16.04
CA MET A 1 -3.87 17.39 14.67
C MET A 1 -3.39 16.10 14.04
N PRO A 2 -4.24 15.30 13.35
CA PRO A 2 -3.92 13.88 13.20
C PRO A 2 -2.83 13.59 12.16
N ASN A 3 -2.01 12.58 12.45
CA ASN A 3 -1.01 12.01 11.55
C ASN A 3 -1.64 10.87 10.73
N VAL A 4 -1.63 10.96 9.40
CA VAL A 4 -2.18 9.92 8.51
C VAL A 4 -1.10 9.13 7.80
N LEU A 5 -1.23 7.81 7.84
CA LEU A 5 -0.40 6.90 7.06
C LEU A 5 -1.21 6.32 5.90
N LEU A 6 -0.76 6.55 4.67
CA LEU A 6 -1.26 5.92 3.46
C LEU A 6 -0.38 4.73 3.11
N LEU A 7 -1.00 3.56 2.99
CA LEU A 7 -0.34 2.32 2.60
C LEU A 7 -0.71 1.99 1.14
N GLY A 8 0.16 2.36 0.20
CA GLY A 8 0.08 2.05 -1.23
C GLY A 8 0.87 0.78 -1.55
N VAL A 9 0.34 -0.35 -1.18
CA VAL A 9 1.15 -1.49 -0.76
C VAL A 9 1.75 -2.34 -1.89
N VAL A 10 2.89 -3.01 -1.62
CA VAL A 10 3.44 -4.06 -2.50
C VAL A 10 2.61 -5.32 -2.35
N HIS A 11 1.54 -5.46 -3.14
CA HIS A 11 0.58 -6.57 -3.08
C HIS A 11 1.22 -7.97 -3.03
N GLU A 12 2.39 -8.13 -3.63
CA GLU A 12 3.13 -9.39 -3.69
C GLU A 12 3.53 -9.92 -2.31
N PHE A 13 3.81 -9.07 -1.32
CA PHE A 13 4.20 -9.50 0.03
C PHE A 13 3.03 -9.49 1.03
N GLN A 14 1.81 -9.35 0.53
CA GLN A 14 0.63 -9.14 1.39
C GLN A 14 -0.31 -10.32 1.44
N ARG A 15 -0.35 -11.11 0.38
CA ARG A 15 -1.18 -12.30 0.31
C ARG A 15 -0.29 -13.52 0.41
N GLN A 16 -0.76 -14.55 1.10
CA GLN A 16 -0.44 -15.89 0.63
C GLN A 16 -1.21 -16.09 -0.69
N ASP A 17 -0.71 -15.50 -1.77
CA ASP A 17 -1.14 -15.77 -3.14
C ASP A 17 -1.31 -17.29 -3.34
N PRO A 18 -2.45 -17.79 -3.82
CA PRO A 18 -2.65 -19.22 -4.08
C PRO A 18 -1.58 -19.83 -4.99
N ARG A 19 -0.88 -19.02 -5.80
CA ARG A 19 0.29 -19.42 -6.59
C ARG A 19 1.45 -19.92 -5.73
N PHE A 20 1.51 -19.59 -4.43
CA PHE A 20 2.49 -20.12 -3.46
C PHE A 20 2.42 -21.63 -3.31
N LEU A 21 1.26 -22.26 -3.58
CA LEU A 21 1.13 -23.71 -3.56
C LEU A 21 2.02 -24.41 -4.61
N PHE A 22 2.53 -23.65 -5.59
CA PHE A 22 3.34 -24.16 -6.70
C PHE A 22 4.81 -23.67 -6.67
N ILE A 23 5.22 -22.95 -5.61
CA ILE A 23 6.60 -22.47 -5.50
C ILE A 23 7.49 -23.57 -4.86
N PRO A 24 8.70 -23.82 -5.40
CA PRO A 24 9.67 -24.74 -4.78
C PRO A 24 9.96 -24.38 -3.32
N LYS A 25 10.20 -25.38 -2.47
CA LYS A 25 10.33 -25.19 -1.01
C LYS A 25 11.36 -24.12 -0.63
N GLU A 26 12.55 -24.11 -1.23
CA GLU A 26 13.58 -23.10 -0.90
C GLU A 26 13.13 -21.67 -1.25
N LYS A 27 12.41 -21.50 -2.36
CA LYS A 27 11.85 -20.22 -2.80
C LYS A 27 10.68 -19.78 -1.93
N SER A 28 9.91 -20.74 -1.39
CA SER A 28 8.82 -20.48 -0.45
C SER A 28 9.33 -19.95 0.90
N GLU A 29 10.47 -20.46 1.39
CA GLU A 29 11.08 -20.01 2.65
C GLU A 29 11.60 -18.56 2.55
N ILE A 30 12.27 -18.23 1.44
CA ILE A 30 12.73 -16.85 1.16
C ILE A 30 11.53 -15.90 1.10
N TYR A 31 10.49 -16.28 0.35
CA TYR A 31 9.28 -15.46 0.23
C TYR A 31 8.60 -15.24 1.59
N LEU A 32 8.42 -16.28 2.39
CA LEU A 32 7.82 -16.16 3.72
C LEU A 32 8.65 -15.28 4.66
N ALA A 33 9.98 -15.35 4.56
CA ALA A 33 10.87 -14.45 5.30
C ALA A 33 10.65 -12.98 4.86
N GLN A 34 10.50 -12.71 3.57
CA GLN A 34 10.19 -11.36 3.07
C GLN A 34 8.82 -10.85 3.53
N VAL A 35 7.78 -11.69 3.52
CA VAL A 35 6.47 -11.32 4.07
C VAL A 35 6.57 -10.91 5.54
N ARG A 36 7.37 -11.62 6.34
CA ARG A 36 7.61 -11.28 7.75
C ARG A 36 8.36 -9.96 7.90
N LEU A 37 9.44 -9.76 7.14
CA LEU A 37 10.22 -8.53 7.15
C LEU A 37 9.39 -7.32 6.70
N TYR A 38 8.63 -7.47 5.60
CA TYR A 38 7.66 -6.49 5.12
C TYR A 38 6.70 -6.08 6.24
N SER A 39 6.11 -7.08 6.90
CA SER A 39 5.15 -6.84 7.97
C SER A 39 5.81 -6.10 9.12
N GLN A 40 6.95 -6.56 9.63
CA GLN A 40 7.70 -5.89 10.69
C GLN A 40 8.12 -4.46 10.31
N TRP A 41 8.52 -4.23 9.07
CA TRP A 41 8.91 -2.92 8.58
C TRP A 41 7.72 -1.95 8.53
N VAL A 42 6.55 -2.37 8.05
CA VAL A 42 5.34 -1.53 8.09
C VAL A 42 5.01 -1.14 9.52
N ARG A 43 5.17 -2.06 10.48
CA ARG A 43 4.96 -1.78 11.91
C ARG A 43 5.85 -0.67 12.42
N THR A 44 7.16 -0.74 12.15
CA THR A 44 8.09 0.31 12.59
C THR A 44 7.78 1.66 11.96
N GLN A 45 7.24 1.70 10.74
CA GLN A 45 6.78 2.94 10.13
C GLN A 45 5.50 3.48 10.79
N ILE A 46 4.53 2.62 11.12
CA ILE A 46 3.31 3.02 11.85
C ILE A 46 3.67 3.63 13.21
N ASP A 47 4.48 2.90 13.99
CA ASP A 47 4.86 3.31 15.35
C ASP A 47 5.73 4.58 15.32
N GLY A 48 6.74 4.61 14.45
CA GLY A 48 7.67 5.74 14.36
C GLY A 48 7.06 7.00 13.73
N PHE A 49 5.95 6.89 13.00
CA PHE A 49 5.19 8.02 12.48
C PHE A 49 4.06 8.46 13.43
N GLU A 50 3.75 7.66 14.47
CA GLU A 50 2.64 7.90 15.38
C GLU A 50 1.32 8.08 14.62
N ALA A 51 1.02 7.14 13.72
CA ALA A 51 -0.18 7.22 12.88
C ALA A 51 -1.46 7.18 13.73
N GLU A 52 -2.34 8.16 13.53
CA GLU A 52 -3.66 8.25 14.18
C GLU A 52 -4.78 7.74 13.27
N LEU A 53 -4.51 7.57 11.97
CA LEU A 53 -5.43 7.00 10.99
C LEU A 53 -4.63 6.38 9.84
N ILE A 54 -5.05 5.19 9.41
CA ILE A 54 -4.39 4.46 8.32
C ILE A 54 -5.37 4.31 7.14
N PHE A 55 -4.93 4.68 5.95
CA PHE A 55 -5.62 4.35 4.71
C PHE A 55 -4.90 3.20 4.00
N ASP A 56 -5.64 2.16 3.65
CA ASP A 56 -5.10 0.97 2.99
C ASP A 56 -5.81 0.69 1.66
N GLU A 57 -5.03 0.37 0.64
CA GLU A 57 -5.49 -0.03 -0.69
C GLU A 57 -6.02 -1.47 -0.71
N MET A 58 -5.84 -2.24 0.36
CA MET A 58 -6.22 -3.64 0.40
C MET A 58 -7.70 -3.90 0.61
N ASN A 59 -8.29 -4.57 -0.37
CA ASN A 59 -9.57 -5.25 -0.21
C ASN A 59 -9.32 -6.69 0.26
N LEU A 60 -9.06 -6.88 1.57
CA LEU A 60 -9.05 -8.23 2.16
C LEU A 60 -10.37 -8.53 2.88
N PRO A 61 -10.72 -9.81 3.03
CA PRO A 61 -11.74 -10.23 3.97
C PRO A 61 -11.41 -9.76 5.40
N GLU A 62 -12.44 -9.35 6.15
CA GLU A 62 -12.33 -8.79 7.51
C GLU A 62 -11.49 -9.68 8.46
N TRP A 63 -11.56 -11.01 8.32
CA TRP A 63 -10.80 -11.97 9.13
C TRP A 63 -9.28 -11.99 8.85
N GLU A 64 -8.83 -11.61 7.64
CA GLU A 64 -7.40 -11.45 7.35
C GLU A 64 -6.86 -10.11 7.85
N HIS A 65 -7.73 -9.09 7.97
CA HIS A 65 -7.38 -7.86 8.67
C HIS A 65 -7.02 -8.20 10.12
N PHE A 66 -7.86 -8.94 10.84
CA PHE A 66 -7.61 -9.31 12.24
C PHE A 66 -6.26 -10.03 12.48
N ASN A 67 -5.85 -10.94 11.59
CA ASN A 67 -4.57 -11.65 11.72
C ASN A 67 -3.32 -10.79 11.49
N ARG A 68 -3.46 -9.64 10.81
CA ARG A 68 -2.38 -8.62 10.75
C ARG A 68 -2.36 -7.71 11.98
N LEU A 69 -3.47 -7.66 12.73
CA LEU A 69 -3.87 -6.55 13.60
C LEU A 69 -3.92 -6.86 15.10
N GLU A 70 -3.53 -8.05 15.57
CA GLU A 70 -3.50 -8.33 17.03
C GLU A 70 -2.66 -7.30 17.82
N ASP A 71 -1.73 -6.61 17.16
CA ASP A 71 -0.85 -5.59 17.77
C ASP A 71 -1.31 -4.12 17.58
N PHE A 72 -2.34 -3.83 16.75
CA PHE A 72 -2.69 -2.44 16.32
C PHE A 72 -4.14 -2.02 16.58
N LEU A 73 -4.83 -2.67 17.53
CA LEU A 73 -6.26 -2.48 17.81
C LEU A 73 -6.73 -1.04 18.13
N VAL A 74 -5.82 -0.06 18.19
CA VAL A 74 -6.11 1.31 18.62
C VAL A 74 -6.16 2.31 17.45
N VAL A 75 -5.47 2.06 16.33
CA VAL A 75 -5.45 3.00 15.19
C VAL A 75 -6.59 2.65 14.23
N PRO A 76 -7.51 3.58 13.87
CA PRO A 76 -8.54 3.33 12.88
C PRO A 76 -7.97 3.10 11.47
N TRP A 77 -8.61 2.19 10.71
CA TRP A 77 -8.26 1.90 9.31
C TRP A 77 -9.40 2.23 8.38
N MET A 78 -9.07 2.75 7.21
CA MET A 78 -10.01 3.07 6.15
C MET A 78 -9.54 2.45 4.83
N TYR A 79 -10.40 1.66 4.20
CA TYR A 79 -10.17 1.21 2.84
C TYR A 79 -10.24 2.41 1.90
N MET A 80 -9.17 2.67 1.14
CA MET A 80 -9.09 3.84 0.25
C MET A 80 -9.23 3.50 -1.23
N ASP A 81 -9.12 2.24 -1.63
CA ASP A 81 -9.17 1.87 -3.05
C ASP A 81 -10.61 1.75 -3.57
N ILE A 82 -10.74 1.76 -4.90
CA ILE A 82 -12.03 1.55 -5.54
C ILE A 82 -12.42 0.07 -5.38
N PRO A 83 -13.63 -0.22 -4.84
CA PRO A 83 -14.11 -1.59 -4.69
C PRO A 83 -13.95 -2.41 -5.98
N GLU A 84 -13.54 -3.67 -5.85
CA GLU A 84 -13.16 -4.50 -7.01
C GLU A 84 -14.28 -4.65 -8.04
N ASN A 85 -15.53 -4.79 -7.59
CA ASN A 85 -16.70 -4.85 -8.46
C ASN A 85 -16.89 -3.56 -9.26
N VAL A 86 -16.62 -2.40 -8.66
CA VAL A 86 -16.66 -1.09 -9.32
C VAL A 86 -15.50 -0.99 -10.32
N ARG A 87 -14.27 -1.35 -9.94
CA ARG A 87 -13.13 -1.33 -10.87
C ARG A 87 -13.37 -2.19 -12.10
N LYS A 88 -13.85 -3.43 -11.92
CA LYS A 88 -14.20 -4.33 -13.04
C LYS A 88 -15.29 -3.74 -13.93
N ARG A 89 -16.35 -3.17 -13.34
CA ARG A 89 -17.45 -2.54 -14.08
C ARG A 89 -16.98 -1.38 -14.96
N PHE A 90 -16.06 -0.56 -14.45
CA PHE A 90 -15.54 0.62 -15.13
C PHE A 90 -14.22 0.38 -15.87
N LYS A 91 -13.77 -0.88 -16.00
CA LYS A 91 -12.52 -1.26 -16.68
C LYS A 91 -11.26 -0.60 -16.09
N LEU A 92 -11.26 -0.35 -14.77
CA LEU A 92 -10.11 0.17 -14.01
C LEU A 92 -9.21 -0.97 -13.49
N THR A 93 -9.13 -2.08 -14.22
CA THR A 93 -8.30 -3.24 -13.90
C THR A 93 -7.54 -3.63 -15.15
N ALA A 94 -6.22 -3.75 -15.07
CA ALA A 94 -5.40 -4.27 -16.15
C ALA A 94 -4.25 -5.14 -15.64
N VAL A 95 -3.84 -6.08 -16.49
CA VAL A 95 -2.57 -6.78 -16.35
C VAL A 95 -1.49 -5.87 -16.94
N ARG A 96 -0.58 -5.40 -16.09
CA ARG A 96 0.58 -4.60 -16.52
C ARG A 96 1.52 -5.47 -17.37
N GLN A 97 1.99 -4.92 -18.48
CA GLN A 97 3.00 -5.56 -19.32
C GLN A 97 4.41 -5.27 -18.78
N PRO A 98 5.43 -6.10 -19.09
CA PRO A 98 6.82 -5.78 -18.75
C PRO A 98 7.21 -4.38 -19.27
N GLY A 99 7.79 -3.56 -18.39
CA GLY A 99 8.17 -2.17 -18.71
C GLY A 99 7.01 -1.16 -18.66
N GLN A 100 5.78 -1.59 -18.41
CA GLN A 100 4.62 -0.72 -18.25
C GLN A 100 4.18 -0.67 -16.78
N GLU A 101 4.89 0.13 -15.97
CA GLU A 101 4.60 0.27 -14.54
C GLU A 101 3.36 1.14 -14.27
N ILE A 102 3.09 2.13 -15.13
CA ILE A 102 1.96 3.06 -15.02
C ILE A 102 1.05 2.93 -16.24
N ILE A 103 -0.26 2.87 -15.99
CA ILE A 103 -1.33 2.90 -16.99
C ILE A 103 -2.21 4.12 -16.67
N PRO A 104 -1.95 5.29 -17.28
CA PRO A 104 -2.60 6.55 -16.91
C PRO A 104 -4.14 6.49 -16.88
N GLU A 105 -4.75 5.76 -17.82
CA GLU A 105 -6.20 5.60 -17.94
C GLU A 105 -6.81 4.83 -16.75
N ILE A 106 -6.00 4.11 -15.99
CA ILE A 106 -6.41 3.31 -14.82
C ILE A 106 -5.91 3.95 -13.53
N ASP A 107 -4.64 4.37 -13.49
CA ASP A 107 -4.00 4.86 -12.28
C ASP A 107 -4.49 6.29 -11.94
N GLU A 108 -4.72 7.18 -12.93
CA GLU A 108 -5.21 8.52 -12.62
C GLU A 108 -6.62 8.54 -11.99
N PRO A 109 -7.63 7.79 -12.51
CA PRO A 109 -8.94 7.73 -11.84
C PRO A 109 -8.85 7.19 -10.41
N ARG A 110 -7.96 6.23 -10.15
CA ARG A 110 -7.73 5.67 -8.81
C ARG A 110 -7.11 6.71 -7.88
N GLU A 111 -6.04 7.36 -8.30
CA GLU A 111 -5.41 8.43 -7.53
C GLU A 111 -6.36 9.59 -7.24
N ARG A 112 -7.21 9.97 -8.21
CA ARG A 112 -8.26 10.98 -7.98
C ARG A 112 -9.29 10.54 -6.94
N HIS A 113 -9.63 9.25 -6.89
CA HIS A 113 -10.51 8.72 -5.86
C HIS A 113 -9.83 8.75 -4.48
N TRP A 114 -8.59 8.28 -4.39
CA TRP A 114 -7.81 8.28 -3.16
C TRP A 114 -7.65 9.69 -2.61
N LEU A 115 -7.26 10.65 -3.46
CA LEU A 115 -7.12 12.06 -3.07
C LEU A 115 -8.43 12.60 -2.49
N LYS A 116 -9.58 12.37 -3.15
CA LYS A 116 -10.88 12.81 -2.62
C LYS A 116 -11.24 12.18 -1.28
N MET A 117 -10.94 10.89 -1.09
CA MET A 117 -11.15 10.19 0.17
C MET A 117 -10.31 10.83 1.29
N ILE A 118 -9.04 11.07 1.01
CA ILE A 118 -8.10 11.69 1.95
C ILE A 118 -8.53 13.12 2.26
N GLU A 119 -8.79 13.96 1.24
CA GLU A 119 -9.23 15.35 1.40
C GLU A 119 -10.52 15.46 2.23
N SER A 120 -11.50 14.56 1.99
CA SER A 120 -12.76 14.56 2.74
C SER A 120 -12.51 14.31 4.23
N VAL A 121 -11.60 13.40 4.56
CA VAL A 121 -11.22 13.14 5.95
C VAL A 121 -10.31 14.23 6.50
N CYS A 122 -9.40 14.80 5.69
CA CYS A 122 -8.55 15.94 6.07
C CYS A 122 -9.39 17.14 6.49
N ALA A 123 -10.45 17.44 5.75
CA ALA A 123 -11.35 18.56 6.04
C ALA A 123 -12.05 18.41 7.39
N GLU A 124 -12.52 17.19 7.70
CA GLU A 124 -13.23 16.91 8.95
C GLU A 124 -12.28 16.75 10.15
N CYS A 125 -11.12 16.13 9.95
CA CYS A 125 -10.18 15.77 11.01
C CYS A 125 -9.04 16.77 11.21
N LYS A 126 -8.88 17.78 10.34
CA LYS A 126 -7.78 18.77 10.37
C LYS A 126 -6.39 18.13 10.36
N LEU A 127 -6.16 17.27 9.38
CA LEU A 127 -4.91 16.51 9.22
C LEU A 127 -3.70 17.44 9.01
N GLU A 128 -2.58 17.14 9.69
CA GLU A 128 -1.34 17.93 9.63
C GLU A 128 -0.27 17.26 8.75
N LYS A 129 -0.11 15.94 8.86
CA LYS A 129 0.98 15.18 8.24
C LYS A 129 0.47 13.91 7.58
N VAL A 130 1.03 13.62 6.41
CA VAL A 130 0.71 12.42 5.62
C VAL A 130 2.00 11.68 5.30
N ALA A 131 2.11 10.42 5.73
CA ALA A 131 3.17 9.53 5.27
C ALA A 131 2.62 8.57 4.22
N VAL A 132 3.28 8.47 3.06
CA VAL A 132 2.90 7.57 1.97
C VAL A 132 3.96 6.48 1.86
N LEU A 133 3.60 5.26 2.23
CA LEU A 133 4.43 4.07 2.03
C LEU A 133 3.94 3.36 0.78
N CYS A 134 4.71 3.41 -0.31
CA CYS A 134 4.26 2.82 -1.56
C CYS A 134 5.35 2.09 -2.33
N GLY A 135 5.00 0.96 -2.95
CA GLY A 135 5.90 0.24 -3.87
C GLY A 135 5.59 0.46 -5.35
N ALA A 136 4.72 1.41 -5.68
CA ALA A 136 4.30 1.67 -7.05
C ALA A 136 4.98 2.90 -7.66
N ALA A 137 5.20 2.85 -8.97
CA ALA A 137 5.92 3.85 -9.74
C ALA A 137 5.32 5.27 -9.68
N HIS A 138 4.03 5.37 -9.36
CA HIS A 138 3.31 6.65 -9.24
C HIS A 138 3.46 7.36 -7.89
N LEU A 139 4.26 6.82 -6.96
CA LEU A 139 4.48 7.45 -5.65
C LEU A 139 4.92 8.92 -5.77
N PRO A 140 5.92 9.31 -6.61
CA PRO A 140 6.32 10.71 -6.71
C PRO A 140 5.19 11.64 -7.18
N THR A 141 4.44 11.22 -8.19
CA THR A 141 3.34 12.00 -8.75
C THR A 141 2.17 12.12 -7.79
N PHE A 142 1.88 11.09 -7.00
CA PHE A 142 0.81 11.11 -6.01
C PHE A 142 1.18 11.98 -4.81
N SER A 143 2.41 11.87 -4.30
CA SER A 143 2.91 12.71 -3.22
C SER A 143 2.89 14.19 -3.58
N GLN A 144 3.23 14.54 -4.83
CA GLN A 144 3.13 15.91 -5.32
C GLN A 144 1.70 16.47 -5.24
N LYS A 145 0.69 15.66 -5.60
CA LYS A 145 -0.73 16.07 -5.50
C LYS A 145 -1.15 16.34 -4.05
N LEU A 146 -0.66 15.55 -3.10
CA LEU A 146 -0.94 15.75 -1.67
C LEU A 146 -0.28 17.03 -1.13
N ILE A 147 0.95 17.32 -1.57
CA ILE A 147 1.63 18.58 -1.25
C ILE A 147 0.85 19.78 -1.80
N GLU A 148 0.38 19.69 -3.04
CA GLU A 148 -0.44 20.73 -3.68
C GLU A 148 -1.79 20.94 -2.98
N ALA A 149 -2.34 19.87 -2.37
CA ALA A 149 -3.52 19.95 -1.51
C ALA A 149 -3.23 20.53 -0.10
N GLY A 150 -1.97 20.88 0.20
CA GLY A 150 -1.56 21.52 1.45
C GLY A 150 -1.13 20.58 2.57
N CYS A 151 -0.87 19.31 2.29
CA CYS A 151 -0.39 18.34 3.28
C CYS A 151 1.14 18.46 3.49
N ASP A 152 1.63 18.23 4.71
CA ASP A 152 3.04 17.90 4.96
C ASP A 152 3.28 16.41 4.65
N VAL A 153 4.04 16.12 3.59
CA VAL A 153 4.12 14.76 3.01
C VAL A 153 5.50 14.12 3.20
N LYS A 154 5.54 12.94 3.84
CA LYS A 154 6.68 12.02 3.86
C LYS A 154 6.43 10.88 2.88
N SER A 155 7.30 10.69 1.88
CA SER A 155 7.17 9.58 0.93
C SER A 155 8.25 8.54 1.16
N ILE A 156 7.89 7.25 1.14
CA ILE A 156 8.84 6.15 1.26
C ILE A 156 8.54 5.11 0.18
N ASP A 157 9.49 4.91 -0.74
CA ASP A 157 9.41 3.85 -1.74
C ASP A 157 9.87 2.52 -1.13
N VAL A 158 8.95 1.56 -1.05
CA VAL A 158 9.21 0.23 -0.49
C VAL A 158 10.27 -0.53 -1.32
N ARG A 159 10.38 -0.24 -2.61
CA ARG A 159 11.32 -0.91 -3.53
C ARG A 159 12.78 -0.57 -3.23
N GLU A 160 13.02 0.54 -2.53
CA GLU A 160 14.36 0.97 -2.12
C GLU A 160 14.85 0.24 -0.86
N MET A 161 13.99 -0.55 -0.21
CA MET A 161 14.38 -1.26 1.01
C MET A 161 15.31 -2.43 0.70
N GLU A 162 16.35 -2.61 1.51
CA GLU A 162 17.34 -3.68 1.31
C GLU A 162 16.68 -5.07 1.25
N TRP A 163 15.74 -5.34 2.16
CA TRP A 163 15.01 -6.60 2.21
C TRP A 163 14.04 -6.83 1.03
N TYR A 164 13.69 -5.77 0.29
CA TYR A 164 12.90 -5.89 -0.93
C TYR A 164 13.71 -6.56 -2.05
N ASN A 165 14.98 -6.14 -2.16
CA ASN A 165 15.90 -6.56 -3.22
C ASN A 165 16.56 -7.92 -2.97
N THR A 166 16.46 -8.48 -1.75
CA THR A 166 16.97 -9.82 -1.41
C THR A 166 16.00 -10.95 -1.77
N GLY A 167 14.94 -10.64 -2.53
CA GLY A 167 13.79 -11.51 -2.74
C GLY A 167 13.74 -12.39 -3.98
N TYR A 168 12.71 -13.26 -3.99
CA TYR A 168 12.34 -14.12 -5.12
C TYR A 168 12.24 -13.37 -6.46
N ALA A 169 11.77 -12.11 -6.45
CA ALA A 169 11.68 -11.23 -7.61
C ALA A 169 13.02 -11.03 -8.34
N ASN A 170 14.15 -11.07 -7.61
CA ASN A 170 15.50 -10.91 -8.16
C ASN A 170 16.25 -12.24 -8.38
N THR A 171 15.65 -13.39 -8.04
CA THR A 171 16.24 -14.74 -8.31
C THR A 171 15.82 -15.32 -9.66
N SER A 172 15.23 -14.50 -10.53
CA SER A 172 14.71 -14.90 -11.85
C SER A 172 15.59 -14.44 -13.01
N SER A 173 16.90 -14.27 -12.77
CA SER A 173 17.93 -14.10 -13.79
C SER A 173 18.63 -15.41 -14.13
#